data_AF-A0A853F340-F1
#
_entry.id   AF-A0A853F340-F1
#
_cell.length_a   1.000
_cell.length_b   1.000
_cell.length_c   1.000
_cell.angle_alpha   90.00
_cell.angle_beta   90.00
_cell.angle_gamma   90.00
#
_symmetry.space_group_name_H-M   'P 1'
#
loop_
_entity.id
_entity.type
_entity.pdbx_description
1 polymer ?
#
loop_
_entity_poly.entity_id
_entity_poly.type
_entity_poly.pdbx_seq_one_letter_code
_entity_poly.pdbx_strand_id
1 'polypeptide(L)'
;MVVGGSDGTLKYYQNTGTTSNPAYEAKTGDDNPFNGIDVGYSSSPTLADIDGDGDLDLVVGKYDGTLKYYYNQQPSSVDGQVPTFTEKTSDTNVLRRGLQI
;
A
#
# COMPACT_ATOMS: atom_id res chain seq x y z
N MET A 1 -11.68 2.61 0.28
CA MET A 1 -11.80 1.24 0.82
C MET A 1 -10.86 0.35 0.03
N VAL A 2 -10.03 -0.42 0.71
CA VAL A 2 -9.15 -1.43 0.12
C VAL A 2 -9.67 -2.82 0.49
N VAL A 3 -9.66 -3.75 -0.46
CA VAL A 3 -10.17 -5.12 -0.28
C VAL A 3 -9.15 -6.11 -0.81
N GLY A 4 -8.83 -7.13 -0.01
CA GLY A 4 -7.96 -8.21 -0.41
C GLY A 4 -8.68 -9.26 -1.27
N GLY A 5 -7.98 -9.78 -2.27
CA GLY A 5 -8.43 -10.86 -3.15
C GLY A 5 -7.85 -12.22 -2.73
N SER A 6 -8.61 -13.29 -3.02
CA SER A 6 -8.11 -14.67 -2.87
C SER A 6 -6.90 -14.97 -3.77
N ASP A 7 -6.76 -14.23 -4.86
CA ASP A 7 -5.64 -14.29 -5.81
C ASP A 7 -4.42 -13.48 -5.36
N GLY A 8 -4.42 -12.92 -4.15
CA GLY A 8 -3.31 -12.12 -3.62
C GLY A 8 -3.30 -10.67 -4.07
N THR A 9 -4.18 -10.27 -5.01
CA THR A 9 -4.27 -8.89 -5.50
C THR A 9 -5.06 -7.99 -4.55
N LEU A 10 -4.97 -6.67 -4.76
CA LEU A 10 -5.71 -5.66 -3.99
C LEU A 10 -6.67 -4.87 -4.88
N LYS A 11 -7.93 -4.75 -4.45
CA LYS A 11 -8.95 -3.92 -5.09
C LYS A 11 -9.13 -2.61 -4.34
N TYR A 12 -9.33 -1.53 -5.08
CA TYR A 12 -9.58 -0.21 -4.52
C TYR A 12 -10.93 0.35 -4.93
N TYR A 13 -11.65 0.88 -3.94
CA TYR A 13 -12.91 1.58 -4.11
C TYR A 13 -12.81 2.95 -3.46
N GLN A 14 -12.86 4.01 -4.25
CA GLN A 14 -12.85 5.39 -3.76
C GLN A 14 -14.26 5.77 -3.31
N ASN A 15 -14.40 6.40 -2.13
CA ASN A 15 -15.66 7.03 -1.76
C ASN A 15 -15.79 8.36 -2.52
N THR A 16 -16.70 8.44 -3.49
CA THR A 16 -17.06 9.65 -4.25
C THR A 16 -18.31 10.34 -3.68
N GLY A 17 -18.94 9.74 -2.68
CA GLY A 17 -20.05 10.32 -1.92
C GLY A 17 -19.58 11.12 -0.71
N THR A 18 -20.46 11.30 0.27
CA THR A 18 -20.13 11.94 1.55
C THR A 18 -19.89 10.90 2.63
N THR A 19 -19.48 11.33 3.82
CA THR A 19 -19.39 10.46 5.00
C THR A 19 -20.76 9.95 5.47
N SER A 20 -21.82 10.74 5.25
CA SER A 20 -23.20 10.40 5.61
C SER A 20 -23.98 9.68 4.50
N ASN A 21 -23.53 9.78 3.25
CA ASN A 21 -24.10 9.10 2.09
C ASN A 21 -22.96 8.60 1.20
N PRO A 22 -22.29 7.49 1.58
CA PRO A 22 -21.14 6.99 0.85
C PRO A 22 -21.56 6.44 -0.51
N ALA A 23 -20.75 6.71 -1.53
CA ALA A 23 -20.88 6.14 -2.86
C ALA A 23 -19.50 5.64 -3.28
N TYR A 24 -19.38 4.37 -3.65
CA TYR A 24 -18.09 3.76 -3.95
C TYR A 24 -17.94 3.49 -5.44
N GLU A 25 -16.83 3.99 -5.99
CA GLU A 25 -16.42 3.74 -7.36
C GLU A 25 -15.18 2.86 -7.36
N ALA A 26 -15.20 1.76 -8.12
CA ALA A 26 -14.02 0.92 -8.30
C ALA A 26 -12.99 1.69 -9.14
N LYS A 27 -11.74 1.76 -8.66
CA LYS A 27 -10.62 2.28 -9.43
C LYS A 27 -9.75 1.14 -9.92
N THR A 28 -9.23 1.27 -11.14
CA THR A 28 -8.51 0.21 -11.85
C THR A 28 -7.33 0.77 -12.62
N GLY A 29 -6.36 -0.08 -12.97
CA GLY A 29 -5.16 0.37 -13.69
C GLY A 29 -4.42 1.44 -12.88
N ASP A 30 -3.98 2.51 -13.55
CA ASP A 30 -3.18 3.56 -12.94
C ASP A 30 -3.94 4.39 -11.87
N ASP A 31 -5.28 4.34 -11.87
CA ASP A 31 -6.11 4.99 -10.83
C ASP A 31 -6.18 4.18 -9.53
N ASN A 32 -5.71 2.93 -9.52
CA ASN A 32 -5.63 2.10 -8.32
C ASN A 32 -4.22 2.22 -7.72
N PRO A 33 -4.04 2.84 -6.53
CA PRO A 33 -2.72 3.00 -5.90
C PRO A 33 -2.07 1.66 -5.50
N PHE A 34 -2.85 0.57 -5.47
CA PHE A 34 -2.38 -0.78 -5.17
C PHE A 34 -2.25 -1.65 -6.42
N ASN A 35 -2.37 -1.06 -7.61
CA ASN A 35 -2.24 -1.79 -8.87
C ASN A 35 -0.86 -2.47 -8.95
N GLY A 36 -0.85 -3.74 -9.35
CA GLY A 36 0.38 -4.55 -9.43
C GLY A 36 0.89 -5.12 -8.11
N ILE A 37 0.28 -4.79 -6.97
CA ILE A 37 0.57 -5.49 -5.72
C ILE A 37 -0.11 -6.86 -5.76
N ASP A 38 0.72 -7.90 -5.73
CA ASP A 38 0.32 -9.29 -5.63
C ASP A 38 1.16 -9.98 -4.54
N VAL A 39 0.49 -10.52 -3.54
CA VAL A 39 1.12 -11.26 -2.43
C VAL A 39 0.94 -12.79 -2.54
N GLY A 40 0.42 -13.26 -3.66
CA GLY A 40 0.28 -14.67 -4.06
C GLY A 40 -1.08 -15.28 -3.76
N TYR A 41 -1.46 -15.39 -2.48
CA TYR A 41 -2.73 -16.01 -2.10
C TYR A 41 -3.33 -15.35 -0.86
N SER A 42 -4.63 -15.05 -0.95
CA SER A 42 -5.47 -14.48 0.12
C SER A 42 -4.83 -13.27 0.81
N SER A 43 -4.87 -12.12 0.15
CA SER A 43 -4.38 -10.86 0.72
C SER A 43 -5.31 -10.34 1.81
N SER A 44 -4.73 -9.78 2.87
CA SER A 44 -5.45 -9.12 3.96
C SER A 44 -4.82 -7.75 4.23
N PRO A 45 -5.21 -6.71 3.46
CA PRO A 45 -4.62 -5.38 3.55
C PRO A 45 -5.06 -4.62 4.81
N THR A 46 -4.19 -3.79 5.35
CA THR A 46 -4.47 -2.81 6.42
C THR A 46 -3.68 -1.55 6.16
N LEU A 47 -4.31 -0.39 6.34
CA LEU A 47 -3.68 0.91 6.22
C LEU A 47 -3.42 1.52 7.60
N ALA A 48 -2.20 2.00 7.84
CA ALA A 48 -1.81 2.67 9.09
C ALA A 48 -0.56 3.53 8.83
N ASP A 49 -0.42 4.64 9.55
CA ASP A 49 0.82 5.41 9.59
C ASP A 49 1.85 4.65 10.44
N ILE A 50 2.83 3.99 9.81
CA ILE A 50 3.76 3.08 10.48
C ILE A 50 5.11 3.73 10.76
N ASP A 51 5.56 4.63 9.88
CA ASP A 51 6.83 5.34 10.05
C ASP A 51 6.70 6.76 10.65
N GLY A 52 5.47 7.25 10.85
CA GLY A 52 5.16 8.45 11.62
C GLY A 52 5.28 9.74 10.85
N ASP A 53 5.19 9.71 9.52
CA ASP A 53 5.28 10.90 8.66
C ASP A 53 3.91 11.54 8.35
N GLY A 54 2.82 10.91 8.81
CA GLY A 54 1.46 11.43 8.70
C GLY A 54 0.71 10.98 7.44
N ASP A 55 1.30 10.11 6.62
CA ASP A 55 0.57 9.39 5.57
C ASP A 55 0.38 7.90 5.89
N LEU A 56 -0.62 7.30 5.23
CA LEU A 56 -1.00 5.92 5.51
C LEU A 56 -0.16 4.97 4.68
N ASP A 57 0.58 4.11 5.37
CA ASP A 57 1.27 2.97 4.78
C ASP A 57 0.35 1.75 4.61
N LEU A 58 0.82 0.75 3.88
CA LEU A 58 0.13 -0.50 3.63
C LEU A 58 0.87 -1.70 4.24
N VAL A 59 0.17 -2.47 5.06
CA VAL A 59 0.58 -3.83 5.45
C VAL A 59 -0.37 -4.83 4.80
N VAL A 60 0.18 -5.87 4.19
CA VAL A 60 -0.61 -6.96 3.60
C VAL A 60 -0.26 -8.26 4.29
N GLY A 61 -1.25 -8.83 4.98
CA GLY A 61 -1.18 -10.20 5.47
C GLY A 61 -1.32 -11.20 4.33
N LYS A 62 -0.52 -12.26 4.39
CA LYS A 62 -0.53 -13.37 3.44
C LYS A 62 -1.13 -14.63 4.06
N TYR A 63 -1.59 -15.55 3.22
CA TYR A 63 -2.09 -16.86 3.65
C TYR A 63 -1.08 -17.68 4.48
N ASP A 64 0.22 -17.56 4.19
CA ASP A 64 1.28 -18.27 4.90
C ASP A 64 1.64 -17.68 6.28
N GLY A 65 0.87 -16.69 6.73
CA GLY A 65 1.06 -16.01 8.01
C GLY A 65 2.17 -14.95 8.00
N THR A 66 2.83 -14.72 6.86
CA THR A 66 3.80 -13.63 6.72
C THR A 66 3.13 -12.30 6.39
N LEU A 67 3.86 -11.21 6.64
CA LEU A 67 3.43 -9.85 6.32
C LEU A 67 4.35 -9.26 5.26
N LYS A 68 3.77 -8.48 4.34
CA LYS A 68 4.51 -7.53 3.51
C LYS A 68 4.18 -6.11 3.96
N TYR A 69 5.19 -5.25 3.99
CA TYR A 69 5.06 -3.84 4.32
C TYR A 69 5.41 -3.00 3.10
N TYR A 70 4.57 -2.03 2.79
CA TYR A 70 4.79 -1.05 1.74
C TYR A 70 4.65 0.33 2.34
N TYR A 71 5.70 1.15 2.23
CA TYR A 71 5.65 2.53 2.67
C TYR A 71 5.12 3.43 1.55
N ASN A 72 4.34 4.43 1.93
CA ASN A 72 4.03 5.57 1.06
C ASN A 72 5.06 6.68 1.36
N GLN A 73 5.49 7.46 0.35
CA GLN A 73 6.46 8.57 0.54
C GLN A 73 5.87 9.92 0.20
N GLN A 74 4.58 9.91 -0.15
CA GLN A 74 3.94 11.09 -0.67
C GLN A 74 3.11 11.71 0.45
N PRO A 75 3.53 12.87 0.97
CA PRO A 75 2.66 13.60 1.86
C PRO A 75 1.38 13.90 1.09
N SER A 76 0.25 13.76 1.78
CA SER A 76 -1.11 13.95 1.28
C SER A 76 -1.43 15.37 0.74
N SER A 77 -0.41 16.18 0.45
CA SER A 77 -0.48 17.61 0.11
C SER A 77 -0.29 17.93 -1.38
N VAL A 78 -0.19 16.95 -2.27
CA VAL A 78 -0.33 17.17 -3.73
C VAL A 78 -1.71 16.71 -4.18
N ASP A 79 -2.62 17.67 -4.33
CA ASP A 79 -3.99 17.40 -4.79
C ASP A 79 -3.97 16.72 -6.17
N GLY A 80 -4.72 15.62 -6.29
CA GLY A 80 -4.88 14.86 -7.53
C GLY A 80 -3.80 13.80 -7.82
N GLN A 81 -2.80 13.58 -6.97
CA GLN A 81 -1.83 12.49 -7.18
C GLN A 81 -2.33 11.17 -6.59
N VAL A 82 -2.26 10.09 -7.38
CA VAL A 82 -2.50 8.72 -6.90
C VAL A 82 -1.30 8.31 -6.04
N PRO A 83 -1.50 7.94 -4.75
CA PRO A 83 -0.39 7.52 -3.88
C PRO A 83 0.34 6.31 -4.44
N THR A 84 1.65 6.24 -4.19
CA THR A 84 2.50 5.13 -4.66
C THR A 84 3.10 4.39 -3.48
N PHE A 85 2.90 3.08 -3.43
CA PHE A 85 3.38 2.21 -2.37
C PHE A 85 4.61 1.42 -2.80
N THR A 86 5.70 1.49 -2.04
CA THR A 86 6.94 0.75 -2.33
C THR A 86 7.19 -0.32 -1.27
N GLU A 87 7.41 -1.57 -1.70
CA GLU A 87 7.68 -2.68 -0.77
C GLU A 87 8.98 -2.42 0.01
N LYS A 88 8.89 -2.41 1.34
CA LYS A 88 10.08 -2.39 2.19
C LYS A 88 10.64 -3.79 2.28
N THR A 89 11.71 -4.03 1.56
CA THR A 89 12.47 -5.28 1.65
C THR A 89 13.53 -5.16 2.74
N SER A 90 13.96 -6.28 3.31
CA SER A 90 15.08 -6.28 4.25
C SER A 90 16.33 -5.79 3.51
N ASP A 91 16.80 -4.59 3.83
CA ASP A 91 18.07 -4.05 3.33
C ASP A 91 19.22 -4.96 3.78
N THR A 92 19.58 -5.94 2.94
CA THR A 92 20.76 -6.79 3.15
C THR A 92 22.08 -6.06 2.82
N ASN A 93 22.05 -4.75 2.55
CA ASN A 93 23.19 -4.01 1.99
C ASN A 93 23.68 -2.79 2.77
N VAL A 94 23.20 -2.55 4.00
CA VAL A 94 23.68 -1.40 4.81
C VAL A 94 25.10 -1.61 5.34
N LEU A 95 25.65 -2.83 5.30
CA LEU A 95 27.01 -3.15 5.77
C LEU A 95 28.13 -3.00 4.71
N ARG A 96 27.85 -2.53 3.48
CA ARG A 96 28.89 -2.37 2.43
C ARG A 96 29.26 -0.93 2.09
N ARG A 97 28.70 0.07 2.77
CA ARG A 97 29.00 1.50 2.52
C ARG A 97 29.80 2.18 3.64
N GLY A 98 30.75 1.46 4.22
CA GLY A 98 31.73 2.03 5.14
C GLY A 98 33.09 1.37 4.94
N LEU A 99 34.05 2.17 4.45
CA LEU A 99 35.48 1.89 4.31
C LEU A 99 35.94 1.43 2.91
N GLN A 100 36.11 2.40 2.02
CA GLN A 100 37.29 2.41 1.15
C GLN A 100 38.27 3.42 1.77
N ILE A 101 39.34 2.87 2.36
CA ILE A 101 40.60 3.59 2.63
C ILE A 101 41.33 3.89 1.32
#